data_AF-X1UK52-F1
#
_entry.id   AF-X1UK52-F1
#
_cell.length_a   1.000
_cell.length_b   1.000
_cell.length_c   1.000
_cell.angle_alpha   90.00
_cell.angle_beta   90.00
_cell.angle_gamma   90.00
#
_symmetry.space_group_name_H-M   'P 1'
#
loop_
_entity.id
_entity.type
_entity.pdbx_description
1 polymer ?
#
loop_
_entity_poly.entity_id
_entity_poly.type
_entity_poly.pdbx_seq_one_letter_code
_entity_poly.pdbx_strand_id
1 'polypeptide(L)'
;LDTIYSPKQFYERVKIFLKEFKPQKRKGAFQVQSYQLRGFIKSMWFLGVRENGRRDYWKFFVSTLLRHPRSFPLSMSLAVYGFHFRKVIAQYINLPVEDIPDPG
;
A
#
# COMPACT_ATOMS: atom_id res chain seq x y z
N LEU A 1 -9.06 6.27 12.35
CA LEU A 1 -7.88 7.13 12.16
C LEU A 1 -8.14 8.03 10.97
N ASP A 2 -8.46 9.29 11.23
CA ASP A 2 -8.49 10.33 10.21
C ASP A 2 -7.07 10.89 10.06
N THR A 3 -6.23 10.15 9.34
CA THR A 3 -4.84 10.53 9.07
C THR A 3 -4.58 10.41 7.59
N ILE A 4 -3.47 11.02 7.13
CA ILE A 4 -2.99 10.92 5.75
C ILE A 4 -2.69 9.49 5.27
N TYR A 5 -2.71 8.52 6.19
CA TYR A 5 -2.53 7.08 5.94
C TYR A 5 -3.84 6.29 5.93
N SER A 6 -4.99 6.91 6.26
CA SER A 6 -6.31 6.31 6.13
C SER A 6 -6.48 5.73 4.71
N PRO A 7 -7.13 4.56 4.55
CA PRO A 7 -7.09 3.81 3.28
C PRO A 7 -7.45 4.65 2.06
N LYS A 8 -8.57 5.39 2.14
CA LYS A 8 -9.02 6.31 1.10
C LYS A 8 -7.97 7.39 0.79
N GLN A 9 -7.53 8.15 1.80
CA GLN A 9 -6.60 9.28 1.58
C GLN A 9 -5.25 8.79 1.03
N PHE A 10 -4.73 7.69 1.57
CA PHE A 10 -3.47 7.11 1.13
C PHE A 10 -3.54 6.61 -0.32
N TYR A 11 -4.58 5.86 -0.69
CA TYR A 11 -4.70 5.35 -2.05
C TYR A 11 -4.94 6.46 -3.08
N GLU A 12 -5.64 7.55 -2.73
CA GLU A 12 -5.75 8.71 -3.62
C GLU A 12 -4.38 9.37 -3.86
N ARG A 13 -3.56 9.53 -2.82
CA ARG A 13 -2.18 10.04 -2.97
C ARG A 13 -1.33 9.14 -3.86
N VAL A 14 -1.45 7.82 -3.70
CA VAL A 14 -0.75 6.87 -4.58
C VAL A 14 -1.24 7.00 -6.02
N LYS A 15 -2.54 7.12 -6.26
CA LYS A 15 -3.08 7.34 -7.62
C LYS A 15 -2.54 8.62 -8.25
N ILE A 16 -2.43 9.71 -7.50
CA ILE A 16 -1.84 10.97 -7.96
C ILE A 16 -0.38 10.74 -8.35
N PHE A 17 0.40 10.11 -7.49
CA PHE A 17 1.79 9.75 -7.79
C PHE A 17 1.90 8.91 -9.08
N LEU A 18 1.02 7.92 -9.26
CA LEU A 18 1.04 7.04 -10.43
C LEU A 18 0.67 7.73 -11.75
N LYS A 19 0.00 8.89 -11.73
CA LYS A 19 -0.25 9.70 -12.94
C LYS A 19 1.01 10.34 -13.48
N GLU A 20 1.86 10.84 -12.58
CA GLU A 20 3.10 11.53 -12.94
C GLU A 20 4.30 10.58 -13.08
N PHE A 21 4.21 9.40 -12.45
CA PHE A 21 5.30 8.42 -12.44
C PHE A 21 5.51 7.81 -13.83
N LYS A 22 6.72 7.99 -14.38
CA LYS A 22 7.18 7.37 -15.62
C LYS A 22 8.00 6.12 -15.31
N PRO A 23 7.40 4.91 -15.26
CA PRO A 23 8.15 3.69 -14.97
C PRO A 23 9.21 3.45 -16.05
N GLN A 24 10.46 3.31 -15.63
CA GLN A 24 11.51 2.88 -16.54
C GLN A 24 11.15 1.49 -17.11
N LYS A 25 11.38 1.30 -18.42
CA LYS A 25 11.20 -0.01 -19.06
C LYS A 25 12.17 -0.98 -18.38
N ARG A 26 11.65 -1.96 -17.63
CA ARG A 26 12.47 -3.06 -17.12
C ARG A 26 12.99 -3.84 -18.32
N LYS A 27 14.32 -3.94 -18.46
CA LYS A 27 14.95 -4.81 -19.45
C LYS A 27 14.89 -6.24 -18.93
N GLY A 28 14.30 -7.17 -19.70
CA GLY A 28 14.19 -8.59 -19.37
C GLY A 28 12.76 -9.07 -19.09
N ALA A 29 12.53 -10.36 -19.29
CA ALA A 29 11.26 -11.01 -18.96
C ALA A 29 11.04 -11.00 -17.44
N PHE A 30 9.83 -10.68 -17.01
CA PHE A 30 9.45 -10.67 -15.60
C PHE A 30 9.33 -12.13 -15.11
N GLN A 31 10.41 -12.68 -14.56
CA GLN A 31 10.38 -14.02 -13.98
C GLN A 31 9.70 -13.95 -12.61
N VAL A 32 8.41 -14.28 -12.58
CA VAL A 32 7.64 -14.39 -11.33
C VAL A 32 8.02 -15.68 -10.64
N GLN A 33 8.59 -15.57 -9.43
CA GLN A 33 8.90 -16.73 -8.60
C GLN A 33 7.69 -17.11 -7.74
N SER A 34 7.57 -18.40 -7.39
CA SER A 34 6.44 -18.93 -6.62
C SER A 34 6.25 -18.23 -5.27
N TYR A 35 7.34 -17.85 -4.59
CA TYR A 35 7.27 -17.11 -3.33
C TYR A 35 6.70 -15.70 -3.51
N GLN A 36 6.96 -15.04 -4.65
CA GLN A 36 6.42 -13.71 -4.95
C GLN A 36 4.91 -13.79 -5.16
N LEU A 37 4.46 -14.80 -5.93
CA LEU A 37 3.03 -15.06 -6.12
C LEU A 37 2.34 -15.37 -4.79
N ARG A 38 2.94 -16.23 -3.96
CA ARG A 38 2.41 -16.55 -2.63
C ARG A 38 2.34 -15.30 -1.73
N GLY A 39 3.37 -14.46 -1.76
CA GLY A 39 3.40 -13.20 -1.02
C GLY A 39 2.31 -12.23 -1.49
N PHE A 40 2.09 -12.14 -2.79
CA PHE A 40 1.04 -11.31 -3.38
C PHE A 40 -0.37 -11.80 -3.02
N ILE A 41 -0.64 -13.10 -3.10
CA ILE A 41 -1.94 -13.66 -2.66
C ILE A 41 -2.17 -13.41 -1.17
N LYS A 42 -1.13 -13.57 -0.33
CA LYS A 42 -1.21 -13.24 1.10
C LYS A 42 -1.54 -11.76 1.33
N SER A 43 -0.95 -10.84 0.57
CA SER A 43 -1.25 -9.41 0.71
C SER A 43 -2.67 -9.08 0.26
N MET A 44 -3.17 -9.70 -0.81
CA MET A 44 -4.56 -9.57 -1.25
C MET A 44 -5.55 -10.08 -0.20
N TRP A 45 -5.28 -11.25 0.40
CA TRP A 45 -6.11 -11.76 1.49
C TRP A 45 -6.12 -10.81 2.68
N PHE A 46 -4.95 -10.35 3.10
CA PHE A 46 -4.84 -9.51 4.29
C PHE A 46 -5.47 -8.12 4.07
N LEU A 47 -5.12 -7.42 2.99
CA LEU A 47 -5.60 -6.06 2.70
C LEU A 47 -7.01 -6.05 2.12
N GLY A 48 -7.36 -7.04 1.29
CA GLY A 48 -8.62 -7.09 0.56
C GLY A 48 -9.74 -7.86 1.25
N VAL A 49 -9.44 -8.68 2.26
CA VAL A 49 -10.48 -9.44 2.98
C VAL A 49 -10.49 -9.07 4.46
N ARG A 50 -9.35 -9.16 5.14
CA ARG A 50 -9.27 -9.00 6.60
C ARG A 50 -9.29 -7.54 7.07
N GLU A 51 -8.71 -6.61 6.32
CA GLU A 51 -8.54 -5.22 6.76
C GLU A 51 -9.79 -4.34 6.53
N ASN A 52 -9.99 -3.33 7.40
CA ASN A 52 -11.18 -2.48 7.40
C ASN A 52 -11.34 -1.63 6.13
N GLY A 53 -10.23 -1.26 5.48
CA GLY A 53 -10.13 -0.52 4.23
C GLY A 53 -10.26 -1.36 2.96
N ARG A 54 -10.73 -2.61 3.04
CA ARG A 54 -10.87 -3.53 1.90
C ARG A 54 -11.59 -2.95 0.68
N ARG A 55 -12.63 -2.13 0.88
CA ARG A 55 -13.38 -1.50 -0.22
C ARG A 55 -12.50 -0.53 -1.00
N ASP A 56 -11.71 0.27 -0.29
CA ASP A 56 -10.77 1.21 -0.91
C ASP A 56 -9.60 0.46 -1.56
N TYR A 57 -9.12 -0.63 -0.93
CA TYR A 57 -8.11 -1.51 -1.49
C TYR A 57 -8.54 -2.10 -2.83
N TRP A 58 -9.72 -2.72 -2.92
CA TRP A 58 -10.19 -3.33 -4.18
C TRP A 58 -10.43 -2.28 -5.28
N LYS A 59 -10.98 -1.11 -4.94
CA LYS A 59 -11.10 0.00 -5.89
C LYS A 59 -9.73 0.45 -6.40
N PHE A 60 -8.75 0.58 -5.51
CA PHE A 60 -7.38 0.94 -5.86
C PHE A 60 -6.70 -0.12 -6.72
N PHE A 61 -6.83 -1.40 -6.33
CA PHE A 61 -6.28 -2.55 -7.03
C PHE A 61 -6.77 -2.61 -8.47
N VAL A 62 -8.10 -2.64 -8.67
CA VAL A 62 -8.71 -2.74 -9.99
C VAL A 62 -8.38 -1.51 -10.83
N SER A 63 -8.49 -0.31 -10.26
CA SER A 63 -8.14 0.93 -10.96
C SER A 63 -6.68 0.93 -11.44
N THR A 64 -5.75 0.44 -10.61
CA THR A 64 -4.32 0.45 -10.95
C THR A 64 -3.98 -0.64 -11.96
N LEU A 65 -4.59 -1.82 -11.84
CA LEU A 65 -4.41 -2.91 -12.79
C LEU A 65 -4.87 -2.51 -14.20
N LEU A 66 -6.00 -1.80 -14.31
CA LEU A 66 -6.56 -1.37 -15.59
C LEU A 66 -5.86 -0.14 -16.19
N ARG A 67 -5.52 0.86 -15.36
CA ARG A 67 -5.02 2.17 -15.86
C ARG A 67 -3.49 2.28 -15.87
N HIS A 68 -2.80 1.60 -14.97
CA HIS A 68 -1.35 1.70 -14.79
C HIS A 68 -0.69 0.32 -14.65
N PRO A 69 -0.91 -0.64 -15.58
CA PRO A 69 -0.41 -2.02 -15.45
C PRO A 69 1.11 -2.11 -15.27
N ARG A 70 1.88 -1.21 -15.90
CA ARG A 70 3.35 -1.15 -15.74
C ARG A 70 3.80 -0.74 -14.34
N SER A 71 2.97 0.01 -13.63
CA SER A 71 3.23 0.46 -12.25
C SER A 71 2.53 -0.42 -11.22
N PHE A 72 1.83 -1.48 -11.65
CA PHE A 72 1.07 -2.34 -10.76
C PHE A 72 1.93 -2.96 -9.65
N PRO A 73 3.11 -3.54 -9.92
CA PRO A 73 3.95 -4.08 -8.84
C PRO A 73 4.32 -3.03 -7.78
N LEU A 74 4.69 -1.82 -8.21
CA LEU A 74 5.02 -0.71 -7.31
C LEU A 74 3.80 -0.28 -6.48
N SER A 75 2.63 -0.20 -7.12
CA SER A 75 1.38 0.16 -6.45
C SER A 75 1.00 -0.82 -5.34
N MET A 76 1.26 -2.12 -5.54
CA MET A 76 0.99 -3.15 -4.53
C MET A 76 1.97 -3.05 -3.36
N SER A 77 3.25 -2.77 -3.63
CA SER A 77 4.21 -2.45 -2.56
C SER A 77 3.78 -1.23 -1.75
N LEU A 78 3.34 -0.15 -2.43
CA LEU A 78 2.82 1.05 -1.75
C LEU A 78 1.57 0.73 -0.92
N ALA A 79 0.68 -0.14 -1.40
CA ALA A 79 -0.50 -0.54 -0.62
C ALA A 79 -0.14 -1.28 0.68
N VAL A 80 0.89 -2.13 0.63
CA VAL A 80 1.44 -2.79 1.82
C VAL A 80 2.08 -1.76 2.76
N TYR A 81 2.89 -0.83 2.24
CA TYR A 81 3.47 0.25 3.04
C TYR A 81 2.42 1.12 3.71
N GLY A 82 1.34 1.49 3.00
CA GLY A 82 0.24 2.25 3.57
C GLY A 82 -0.40 1.54 4.76
N PHE A 83 -0.53 0.22 4.72
CA PHE A 83 -0.98 -0.57 5.87
C PHE A 83 0.00 -0.49 7.05
N HIS A 84 1.31 -0.66 6.80
CA HIS A 84 2.31 -0.53 7.85
C HIS A 84 2.33 0.87 8.47
N PHE A 85 2.24 1.93 7.67
CA PHE A 85 2.17 3.29 8.17
C PHE A 85 0.94 3.52 9.06
N ARG A 86 -0.23 2.97 8.70
CA ARG A 86 -1.41 3.00 9.58
C ARG A 86 -1.14 2.30 10.91
N LYS A 87 -0.46 1.17 10.91
CA LYS A 87 -0.14 0.42 12.13
C LYS A 87 0.85 1.16 13.01
N VAL A 88 1.92 1.69 12.44
CA VAL A 88 2.93 2.48 13.15
C VAL A 88 2.28 3.73 13.75
N ILE A 89 1.55 4.51 12.97
CA ILE A 89 0.87 5.71 13.49
C ILE A 89 -0.19 5.36 14.54
N ALA A 90 -0.92 4.26 14.38
CA ALA A 90 -1.82 3.78 15.41
C ALA A 90 -1.05 3.48 16.72
N GLN A 91 0.14 2.90 16.66
CA GLN A 91 0.96 2.67 17.85
C GLN A 91 1.31 4.00 18.51
N TYR A 92 1.88 4.96 17.77
CA TYR A 92 2.25 6.28 18.32
C TYR A 92 1.08 7.03 18.96
N ILE A 93 -0.11 7.01 18.35
CA ILE A 93 -1.30 7.69 18.89
C ILE A 93 -1.79 7.03 20.18
N ASN A 94 -1.57 5.72 20.35
CA ASN A 94 -2.01 4.99 21.54
C ASN A 94 -0.92 4.87 22.62
N LEU A 95 0.27 5.45 22.42
CA LEU A 95 1.30 5.48 23.45
C LEU A 95 0.89 6.42 24.60
N PRO A 96 1.06 6.01 25.86
CA PRO A 96 0.99 6.94 26.99
C PRO A 96 2.00 8.09 26.79
N VAL A 97 1.64 9.30 27.20
CA VAL A 97 2.48 10.50 27.02
C VAL A 97 3.88 10.35 27.62
N GLU A 98 4.00 9.53 28.67
CA GLU A 98 5.26 9.25 29.39
C GLU A 98 6.21 8.33 28.62
N ASP A 99 5.70 7.53 27.68
CA ASP A 99 6.48 6.53 26.91
C ASP A 99 6.88 7.02 25.51
N ILE A 100 6.59 8.27 25.17
CA ILE A 100 6.99 8.85 23.88
C ILE A 100 8.51 9.08 23.92
N PRO A 101 9.31 8.42 23.06
CA PRO A 101 10.74 8.66 23.02
C PRO A 101 11.01 10.13 22.69
N ASP A 102 11.94 10.76 23.40
CA ASP A 102 12.43 12.10 23.08
C ASP A 102 12.83 12.13 21.59
N PRO A 103 12.25 13.01 20.76
CA PRO A 103 12.56 13.08 19.33
C PRO A 103 13.97 13.62 19.00
N GLY A 104 14.86 13.69 19.99
CA GLY A 104 16.26 14.12 19.88
C GLY A 104 17.08 13.38 18.86
#